data_AF-A0A0M2JUE2-F1
#
_entry.id   AF-A0A0M2JUE2-F1
#
_cell.length_a   1.000
_cell.length_b   1.000
_cell.length_c   1.000
_cell.angle_alpha   90.00
_cell.angle_beta   90.00
_cell.angle_gamma   90.00
#
_symmetry.space_group_name_H-M   'P 1'
#
loop_
_entity.id
_entity.type
_entity.pdbx_description
1 polymer ?
#
loop_
_entity_poly.entity_id
_entity_poly.type
_entity_poly.pdbx_seq_one_letter_code
_entity_poly.pdbx_strand_id
1 'polypeptide(L)'
;MIILYGASFSGVAQLFPPLSPAAPADEIAAFFVDHKLWIRFGVSGALLSAALALPFLAVIVMRIKRAEGGWGMLSMTQLMAATVFVPALIFPQFFLGVAAFRPEGRSAELTQALNDVFWLWFIGIVGTIIVQNITLAIAAFTDQADTPTFPRWYGYLNLWVATLSLPGCVVVVFNDGPLAWNGVFAFYIPGLVLVIWLFTTTAVILKSITVERALSG
;
A
#
# COMPACT_ATOMS: atom_id res chain seq x y z
N MET A 1 10.75 -2.88 -4.74
CA MET A 1 10.09 -1.91 -3.84
C MET A 1 9.38 -2.60 -2.67
N ILE A 2 8.30 -3.37 -2.87
CA ILE A 2 7.52 -3.94 -1.74
C ILE A 2 8.33 -4.86 -0.82
N ILE A 3 9.25 -5.65 -1.36
CA ILE A 3 10.15 -6.49 -0.56
C ILE A 3 11.02 -5.62 0.35
N LEU A 4 11.58 -4.53 -0.17
CA LEU A 4 12.41 -3.60 0.60
C LEU A 4 11.60 -2.83 1.64
N TYR A 5 10.41 -2.37 1.25
CA TYR A 5 9.51 -1.66 2.16
C TYR A 5 9.04 -2.59 3.28
N GLY A 6 8.56 -3.80 2.96
CA GLY A 6 8.15 -4.81 3.93
C GLY A 6 9.30 -5.29 4.82
N ALA A 7 10.50 -5.52 4.27
CA ALA A 7 11.67 -5.89 5.08
C ALA A 7 12.05 -4.75 6.05
N SER A 8 11.98 -3.49 5.60
CA SER A 8 12.31 -2.33 6.42
C SER A 8 11.25 -2.08 7.51
N PHE A 9 9.97 -2.09 7.12
CA PHE A 9 8.84 -1.83 8.00
C PHE A 9 8.53 -3.01 8.95
N SER A 10 8.33 -4.21 8.40
CA SER A 10 7.92 -5.37 9.18
C SER A 10 9.09 -6.07 9.86
N GLY A 11 10.24 -6.16 9.17
CA GLY A 11 11.43 -6.83 9.69
C GLY A 11 12.26 -5.92 10.59
N VAL A 12 12.86 -4.88 10.00
CA VAL A 12 13.82 -4.01 10.70
C VAL A 12 13.13 -3.18 11.79
N ALA A 13 11.99 -2.55 11.52
CA ALA A 13 11.24 -1.81 12.54
C ALA A 13 10.42 -2.70 13.48
N GLN A 14 10.37 -4.02 13.26
CA GLN A 14 9.68 -4.99 14.11
C GLN A 14 8.18 -4.71 14.32
N LEU A 15 7.52 -4.15 13.32
CA LEU A 15 6.09 -3.82 13.35
C LEU A 15 5.19 -4.94 12.81
N PHE A 16 5.73 -6.17 12.74
CA PHE A 16 4.97 -7.37 12.41
C PHE A 16 5.15 -8.42 13.51
N PRO A 17 4.06 -8.86 14.17
CA PRO A 17 2.67 -8.44 13.96
C PRO A 17 2.42 -6.96 14.35
N PRO A 18 1.36 -6.32 13.82
CA PRO A 18 0.98 -4.96 14.19
C PRO A 18 0.74 -4.81 15.70
N LEU A 19 1.15 -3.66 16.25
CA LEU A 19 0.81 -3.29 17.63
C LEU A 19 -0.71 -3.21 17.79
N SER A 20 -1.23 -3.71 18.91
CA SER A 20 -2.68 -3.75 19.14
C SER A 20 -3.23 -2.35 19.45
N PRO A 21 -4.38 -1.94 18.87
CA PRO A 21 -5.09 -0.73 19.29
C PRO A 21 -5.57 -0.79 20.74
N ALA A 22 -5.81 -1.99 21.27
CA ALA A 22 -6.22 -2.19 22.66
C ALA A 22 -5.04 -2.27 23.64
N ALA A 23 -3.79 -2.15 23.17
CA ALA A 23 -2.63 -2.18 24.04
C ALA A 23 -2.59 -0.94 24.96
N PRO A 24 -2.21 -1.10 26.24
CA PRO A 24 -2.00 0.04 27.14
C PRO A 24 -0.94 1.00 26.58
N ALA A 25 -1.12 2.30 26.85
CA ALA A 25 -0.19 3.33 26.38
C ALA A 25 1.26 3.09 26.85
N ASP A 26 1.43 2.61 28.08
CA ASP A 26 2.75 2.30 28.65
C ASP A 26 3.46 1.17 27.90
N GLU A 27 2.71 0.17 27.43
CA GLU A 27 3.26 -0.94 26.64
C GLU A 27 3.74 -0.45 25.27
N ILE A 28 2.93 0.40 24.61
CA ILE A 28 3.32 1.04 23.34
C ILE A 28 4.57 1.89 23.56
N ALA A 29 4.60 2.71 24.61
CA ALA A 29 5.74 3.56 24.92
C ALA A 29 7.03 2.75 25.17
N ALA A 30 6.93 1.67 25.94
CA ALA A 30 8.04 0.75 26.19
C ALA A 30 8.59 0.16 24.88
N PHE A 31 7.71 -0.29 23.96
CA PHE A 31 8.13 -0.78 22.65
C PHE A 31 8.97 0.24 21.88
N PHE A 32 8.54 1.51 21.84
CA PHE A 32 9.30 2.57 21.16
C PHE A 32 10.63 2.89 21.82
N VAL A 33 10.74 2.80 23.15
CA VAL A 33 12.00 2.98 23.88
C VAL A 33 12.97 1.84 23.58
N ASP A 34 12.50 0.60 23.66
CA ASP A 34 13.32 -0.60 23.51
C ASP A 34 13.81 -0.79 22.07
N HIS A 35 12.97 -0.44 21.08
CA HIS A 35 13.25 -0.68 19.66
C HIS A 35 13.64 0.59 18.89
N LYS A 36 13.92 1.72 19.57
CA LYS A 36 14.10 3.04 18.93
C LYS A 36 15.05 3.07 17.72
N LEU A 37 16.19 2.39 17.79
CA LEU A 37 17.17 2.38 16.69
C LEU A 37 16.66 1.55 15.51
N TRP A 38 16.08 0.39 15.80
CA TRP A 38 15.48 -0.51 14.81
C TRP A 38 14.32 0.16 14.08
N ILE A 39 13.42 0.84 14.81
CA ILE A 39 12.34 1.63 14.23
C ILE A 39 12.89 2.74 13.34
N ARG A 40 13.91 3.49 13.78
CA ARG A 40 14.52 4.57 12.96
C ARG A 40 15.17 4.05 11.67
N PHE A 41 15.88 2.93 11.73
CA PHE A 41 16.46 2.31 10.54
C PHE A 41 15.37 1.78 9.60
N GLY A 42 14.34 1.13 10.14
CA GLY A 42 13.21 0.64 9.37
C GLY A 42 12.41 1.77 8.72
N VAL A 43 12.13 2.85 9.44
CA VAL A 43 11.50 4.08 8.90
C VAL A 43 12.33 4.66 7.77
N SER A 44 13.64 4.80 7.97
CA SER A 44 14.54 5.36 6.93
C SER A 44 14.56 4.49 5.67
N GLY A 45 14.62 3.16 5.84
CA GLY A 45 14.55 2.21 4.73
C GLY A 45 13.18 2.21 4.03
N ALA A 46 12.08 2.32 4.79
CA ALA A 46 10.72 2.39 4.27
C ALA A 46 10.50 3.68 3.45
N LEU A 47 10.96 4.83 3.95
CA LEU A 47 10.90 6.12 3.26
C LEU A 47 11.61 6.06 1.89
N LEU A 48 12.84 5.55 1.86
CA LEU A 48 13.60 5.39 0.61
C LEU A 48 12.91 4.41 -0.34
N SER A 49 12.40 3.30 0.20
CA SER A 49 11.74 2.25 -0.58
C SER A 49 10.42 2.72 -1.18
N ALA A 50 9.66 3.57 -0.48
CA ALA A 50 8.39 4.10 -0.95
C ALA A 50 8.54 4.92 -2.25
N ALA A 51 9.62 5.69 -2.38
CA ALA A 51 9.89 6.46 -3.59
C ALA A 51 10.05 5.57 -4.84
N LEU A 52 10.51 4.32 -4.69
CA LEU A 52 10.63 3.36 -5.78
C LEU A 52 9.27 2.88 -6.34
N ALA A 53 8.16 3.22 -5.68
CA ALA A 53 6.82 2.93 -6.20
C ALA A 53 6.46 3.86 -7.38
N LEU A 54 7.02 5.07 -7.46
CA LEU A 54 6.74 6.05 -8.51
C LEU A 54 6.91 5.48 -9.93
N PRO A 55 8.06 4.91 -10.33
CA PRO A 55 8.23 4.37 -11.68
C PRO A 55 7.29 3.19 -11.95
N PHE A 56 7.02 2.33 -10.96
CA PHE A 56 6.10 1.21 -11.12
C PHE A 56 4.67 1.69 -11.42
N LEU A 57 4.19 2.67 -10.64
CA LEU A 57 2.86 3.27 -10.85
C LEU A 57 2.78 4.03 -12.17
N ALA A 58 3.85 4.73 -12.57
CA ALA A 58 3.92 5.40 -13.85
C ALA A 58 3.77 4.42 -15.03
N VAL A 59 4.40 3.23 -14.95
CA VAL A 59 4.22 2.18 -15.96
C VAL A 59 2.76 1.72 -16.01
N ILE A 60 2.11 1.52 -14.86
CA ILE A 60 0.69 1.16 -14.82
C ILE A 60 -0.17 2.20 -15.56
N VAL A 61 0.03 3.49 -15.27
CA VAL A 61 -0.67 4.59 -15.95
C VAL A 61 -0.47 4.53 -17.46
N MET A 62 0.77 4.30 -17.92
CA MET A 62 1.09 4.20 -19.34
C MET A 62 0.44 2.98 -20.01
N ARG A 63 0.31 1.85 -19.30
CA ARG A 63 -0.40 0.68 -19.81
C ARG A 63 -1.92 0.92 -19.89
N ILE A 64 -2.52 1.59 -18.91
CA ILE A 64 -3.93 1.98 -18.98
C ILE A 64 -4.17 2.96 -20.14
N LYS A 65 -3.30 3.96 -20.29
CA LYS A 65 -3.35 4.90 -21.43
C LYS A 65 -3.35 4.17 -22.77
N ARG A 66 -2.54 3.11 -22.91
CA ARG A 66 -2.53 2.26 -24.11
C ARG A 66 -3.87 1.55 -24.30
N ALA A 67 -4.41 0.92 -23.26
CA ALA A 67 -5.71 0.26 -23.30
C ALA A 67 -6.86 1.22 -23.64
N GLU A 68 -6.76 2.50 -23.25
CA GLU A 68 -7.69 3.57 -23.62
C GLU A 68 -7.47 4.15 -25.03
N GLY A 69 -6.39 3.78 -25.72
CA GLY A 69 -5.99 4.37 -27.01
C GLY A 69 -5.44 5.81 -26.91
N GLY A 70 -5.18 6.32 -25.70
CA GLY A 70 -4.77 7.69 -25.46
C GLY A 70 -4.91 8.10 -23.99
N TRP A 71 -4.70 9.39 -23.70
CA TRP A 71 -5.03 9.92 -22.38
C TRP A 71 -6.55 10.03 -22.23
N GLY A 72 -7.09 9.39 -21.21
CA GLY A 72 -8.51 9.26 -20.96
C GLY A 72 -8.82 9.28 -19.46
N MET A 73 -10.08 8.99 -19.11
CA MET A 73 -10.54 9.07 -17.72
C MET A 73 -9.83 8.04 -16.83
N LEU A 74 -9.56 6.83 -17.32
CA LEU A 74 -8.94 5.77 -16.52
C LEU A 74 -7.46 6.08 -16.28
N SER A 75 -6.71 6.47 -17.30
CA SER A 75 -5.29 6.83 -17.15
C SER A 75 -5.11 8.07 -16.27
N MET A 76 -5.98 9.07 -16.38
CA MET A 76 -5.95 10.24 -15.49
C MET A 76 -6.33 9.88 -14.04
N THR A 77 -7.37 9.06 -13.84
CA THR A 77 -7.76 8.57 -12.51
C THR A 77 -6.64 7.79 -11.86
N GLN A 78 -6.00 6.89 -12.61
CA GLN A 78 -4.88 6.10 -12.12
C GLN A 78 -3.68 6.99 -11.77
N LEU A 79 -3.40 8.02 -12.58
CA LEU A 79 -2.31 8.96 -12.31
C LEU A 79 -2.55 9.73 -11.01
N MET A 80 -3.75 10.28 -10.82
CA MET A 80 -4.10 10.99 -9.60
C MET A 80 -4.05 10.07 -8.37
N ALA A 81 -4.56 8.84 -8.50
CA ALA A 81 -4.51 7.86 -7.42
C ALA A 81 -3.07 7.45 -7.08
N ALA A 82 -2.20 7.29 -8.09
CA ALA A 82 -0.77 7.04 -7.89
C ALA A 82 -0.06 8.21 -7.18
N THR A 83 -0.41 9.45 -7.52
CA THR A 83 0.10 10.66 -6.84
C THR A 83 -0.30 10.71 -5.37
N VAL A 84 -1.49 10.20 -5.01
CA VAL A 84 -1.93 10.11 -3.60
C VAL A 84 -1.28 8.93 -2.89
N PHE A 85 -1.06 7.81 -3.59
CA PHE A 85 -0.58 6.56 -3.00
C PHE A 85 0.82 6.67 -2.38
N VAL A 86 1.77 7.29 -3.09
CA VAL A 86 3.17 7.37 -2.62
C VAL A 86 3.31 8.23 -1.36
N PRO A 87 2.76 9.47 -1.29
CA PRO A 87 2.75 10.26 -0.06
C PRO A 87 2.13 9.53 1.12
N ALA A 88 1.08 8.75 0.89
CA ALA A 88 0.43 8.00 1.96
C ALA A 88 1.21 6.75 2.43
N LEU A 89 2.24 6.30 1.69
CA LEU A 89 3.23 5.35 2.23
C LEU A 89 4.38 6.05 2.99
N ILE A 90 4.60 7.33 2.71
CA ILE A 90 5.69 8.16 3.26
C ILE A 90 5.25 8.86 4.55
N PHE A 91 4.08 9.51 4.55
CA PHE A 91 3.62 10.37 5.64
C PHE A 91 3.37 9.65 6.96
N PRO A 92 2.75 8.45 6.99
CA PRO A 92 2.65 7.68 8.23
C PRO A 92 4.03 7.44 8.85
N GLN A 93 5.05 7.15 8.04
CA GLN A 93 6.40 6.84 8.53
C GLN A 93 7.03 8.01 9.30
N PHE A 94 6.61 9.25 9.04
CA PHE A 94 7.05 10.38 9.87
C PHE A 94 6.47 10.35 11.29
N PHE A 95 5.21 9.94 11.47
CA PHE A 95 4.63 9.79 12.81
C PHE A 95 5.35 8.72 13.62
N LEU A 96 5.62 7.59 12.98
CA LEU A 96 6.39 6.49 13.55
C LEU A 96 7.84 6.93 13.87
N GLY A 97 8.47 7.67 12.97
CA GLY A 97 9.81 8.24 13.16
C GLY A 97 9.85 9.25 14.31
N VAL A 98 8.85 10.12 14.42
CA VAL A 98 8.73 11.10 15.51
C VAL A 98 8.53 10.39 16.85
N ALA A 99 7.67 9.36 16.91
CA ALA A 99 7.48 8.52 18.09
C ALA A 99 8.81 7.90 18.54
N ALA A 100 9.60 7.38 17.60
CA ALA A 100 10.90 6.76 17.88
C ALA A 100 12.09 7.73 18.07
N PHE A 101 11.97 9.03 17.75
CA PHE A 101 13.11 9.95 17.70
C PHE A 101 13.65 10.35 19.09
N ARG A 102 12.77 10.48 20.09
CA ARG A 102 13.11 10.79 21.49
C ARG A 102 12.08 10.15 22.44
N PRO A 103 11.93 8.82 22.42
CA PRO A 103 10.82 8.14 23.10
C PRO A 103 10.91 8.25 24.63
N GLU A 104 12.10 8.36 25.21
CA GLU A 104 12.31 8.36 26.67
C GLU A 104 11.82 9.64 27.36
N GLY A 105 11.81 10.75 26.63
CA GLY A 105 11.37 12.06 27.15
C GLY A 105 9.91 12.37 26.87
N ARG A 106 9.13 11.40 26.38
CA ARG A 106 7.76 11.58 25.92
C ARG A 106 6.77 10.82 26.81
N SER A 107 5.59 11.39 27.05
CA SER A 107 4.53 10.67 27.78
C SER A 107 4.01 9.48 26.98
N ALA A 108 3.46 8.50 27.67
CA ALA A 108 2.93 7.29 27.06
C ALA A 108 1.75 7.60 26.13
N GLU A 109 0.86 8.50 26.53
CA GLU A 109 -0.33 8.91 25.78
C GLU A 109 0.04 9.62 24.48
N LEU A 110 1.08 10.47 24.50
CA LEU A 110 1.54 11.14 23.27
C LEU A 110 2.18 10.15 22.30
N THR A 111 2.89 9.15 22.82
CA THR A 111 3.47 8.07 21.98
C THR A 111 2.36 7.20 21.39
N GLN A 112 1.34 6.86 22.18
CA GLN A 112 0.15 6.15 21.71
C GLN A 112 -0.57 6.94 20.61
N ALA A 113 -0.86 8.22 20.82
CA ALA A 113 -1.50 9.05 19.80
C ALA A 113 -0.72 9.10 18.47
N LEU A 114 0.62 9.18 18.53
CA LEU A 114 1.47 9.12 17.32
C LEU A 114 1.42 7.75 16.63
N ASN A 115 1.40 6.66 17.41
CA ASN A 115 1.22 5.31 16.92
C ASN A 115 -0.14 5.11 16.25
N ASP A 116 -1.20 5.66 16.83
CA ASP A 116 -2.56 5.53 16.31
C ASP A 116 -2.71 6.29 14.99
N VAL A 117 -2.18 7.51 14.91
CA VAL A 117 -2.13 8.26 13.65
C VAL A 117 -1.35 7.49 12.59
N PHE A 118 -0.24 6.85 12.97
CA PHE A 118 0.53 6.00 12.06
C PHE A 118 -0.34 4.85 11.50
N TRP A 119 -0.94 4.01 12.36
CA TRP A 119 -1.68 2.83 11.92
C TRP A 119 -2.97 3.19 11.17
N LEU A 120 -3.72 4.16 11.67
CA LEU A 120 -4.97 4.59 11.04
C LEU A 120 -4.73 5.21 9.66
N TRP A 121 -3.66 5.99 9.49
CA TRP A 121 -3.30 6.51 8.17
C TRP A 121 -2.79 5.38 7.27
N PHE A 122 -1.88 4.54 7.77
CA PHE A 122 -1.26 3.47 7.00
C PHE A 122 -2.29 2.48 6.43
N ILE A 123 -3.34 2.15 7.19
CA ILE A 123 -4.43 1.29 6.70
C ILE A 123 -5.52 2.08 5.98
N GLY A 124 -5.81 3.29 6.46
CA GLY A 124 -6.91 4.13 5.94
C GLY A 124 -6.76 4.58 4.49
N ILE A 125 -5.57 4.47 3.87
CA ILE A 125 -5.39 4.73 2.43
C ILE A 125 -6.18 3.79 1.52
N VAL A 126 -6.78 2.72 2.05
CA VAL A 126 -7.38 1.67 1.24
C VAL A 126 -8.36 2.14 0.15
N GLY A 127 -9.05 3.28 0.35
CA GLY A 127 -9.87 3.91 -0.70
C GLY A 127 -9.10 4.18 -2.00
N THR A 128 -7.86 4.67 -1.92
CA THR A 128 -6.98 4.87 -3.08
C THR A 128 -6.61 3.55 -3.75
N ILE A 129 -6.40 2.48 -2.97
CA ILE A 129 -6.12 1.14 -3.51
C ILE A 129 -7.35 0.61 -4.26
N ILE A 130 -8.54 0.76 -3.69
CA ILE A 130 -9.80 0.33 -4.29
C ILE A 130 -10.01 1.04 -5.64
N VAL A 131 -9.85 2.37 -5.68
CA VAL A 131 -10.01 3.14 -6.92
C VAL A 131 -9.01 2.70 -8.00
N GLN A 132 -7.73 2.49 -7.65
CA GLN A 132 -6.72 2.01 -8.61
C GLN A 132 -7.09 0.64 -9.19
N ASN A 133 -7.53 -0.28 -8.34
CA ASN A 133 -7.90 -1.62 -8.77
C ASN A 133 -9.18 -1.62 -9.62
N ILE A 134 -10.20 -0.85 -9.25
CA ILE A 134 -11.41 -0.70 -10.08
C ILE A 134 -11.04 -0.11 -11.44
N THR A 135 -10.16 0.90 -11.48
CA THR A 135 -9.69 1.52 -12.72
C THR A 135 -8.99 0.51 -13.62
N LEU A 136 -8.11 -0.33 -13.06
CA LEU A 136 -7.45 -1.42 -13.78
C LEU A 136 -8.41 -2.50 -14.25
N ALA A 137 -9.43 -2.83 -13.45
CA ALA A 137 -10.45 -3.78 -13.82
C ALA A 137 -11.25 -3.30 -15.03
N ILE A 138 -11.69 -2.04 -15.01
CA ILE A 138 -12.40 -1.42 -16.15
C ILE A 138 -11.49 -1.44 -17.37
N ALA A 139 -10.25 -0.97 -17.25
CA ALA A 139 -9.29 -0.96 -18.36
C ALA A 139 -9.10 -2.35 -18.97
N ALA A 140 -9.02 -3.40 -18.15
CA ALA A 140 -8.87 -4.78 -18.64
C ALA A 140 -10.12 -5.35 -19.33
N PHE A 141 -11.31 -4.84 -19.02
CA PHE A 141 -12.55 -5.26 -19.68
C PHE A 141 -12.90 -4.43 -20.91
N THR A 142 -12.47 -3.16 -20.96
CA THR A 142 -12.73 -2.26 -22.08
C THR A 142 -11.67 -2.31 -23.17
N ASP A 143 -10.51 -2.92 -22.90
CA ASP A 143 -9.45 -3.10 -23.90
C ASP A 143 -9.93 -3.99 -25.06
N GLN A 144 -10.15 -3.35 -26.22
CA GLN A 144 -10.62 -3.98 -27.45
C GLN A 144 -9.52 -4.07 -28.53
N ALA A 145 -8.26 -3.83 -28.17
CA ALA A 145 -7.16 -3.97 -29.11
C ALA A 145 -6.99 -5.43 -29.56
N ASP A 146 -6.60 -5.65 -30.81
CA ASP A 146 -6.28 -7.00 -31.36
C ASP A 146 -5.25 -7.73 -30.50
N THR A 147 -4.34 -6.96 -29.88
CA THR A 147 -3.40 -7.43 -28.88
C THR A 147 -3.67 -6.69 -27.56
N PRO A 148 -4.50 -7.26 -26.67
CA PRO A 148 -4.88 -6.61 -25.42
C PRO A 148 -3.66 -6.35 -24.53
N THR A 149 -3.63 -5.15 -23.94
CA THR A 149 -2.66 -4.75 -22.94
C THR A 149 -2.85 -5.55 -21.65
N PHE A 150 -4.10 -5.80 -21.27
CA PHE A 150 -4.45 -6.57 -20.08
C PHE A 150 -5.35 -7.75 -20.44
N PRO A 151 -5.08 -8.96 -19.93
CA PRO A 151 -5.99 -10.08 -20.12
C PRO A 151 -7.23 -9.94 -19.23
N ARG A 152 -8.39 -10.45 -19.66
CA ARG A 152 -9.67 -10.32 -18.91
C ARG A 152 -9.61 -10.91 -17.49
N TRP A 153 -8.86 -11.98 -17.26
CA TRP A 153 -8.70 -12.58 -15.93
C TRP A 153 -8.05 -11.59 -14.93
N TYR A 154 -7.19 -10.70 -15.42
CA TYR A 154 -6.56 -9.67 -14.60
C TYR A 154 -7.60 -8.65 -14.13
N GLY A 155 -8.64 -8.38 -14.94
CA GLY A 155 -9.77 -7.55 -14.53
C GLY A 155 -10.50 -8.13 -13.31
N TYR A 156 -10.81 -9.43 -13.33
CA TYR A 156 -11.43 -10.09 -12.17
C TYR A 156 -10.52 -10.05 -10.94
N LEU A 157 -9.21 -10.30 -11.10
CA LEU A 157 -8.26 -10.20 -9.99
C LEU A 157 -8.30 -8.82 -9.33
N ASN A 158 -8.33 -7.74 -10.11
CA ASN A 158 -8.41 -6.40 -9.56
C ASN A 158 -9.74 -6.14 -8.82
N LEU A 159 -10.87 -6.69 -9.30
CA LEU A 159 -12.13 -6.64 -8.55
C LEU A 159 -12.06 -7.40 -7.22
N TRP A 160 -11.40 -8.57 -7.19
CA TRP A 160 -11.14 -9.30 -5.96
C TRP A 160 -10.27 -8.48 -5.00
N VAL A 161 -9.22 -7.85 -5.50
CA VAL A 161 -8.33 -7.00 -4.70
C VAL A 161 -9.10 -5.83 -4.08
N ALA A 162 -9.90 -5.12 -4.88
CA ALA A 162 -10.74 -4.03 -4.40
C ALA A 162 -11.72 -4.50 -3.32
N THR A 163 -12.41 -5.63 -3.55
CA THR A 163 -13.41 -6.17 -2.63
C THR A 163 -12.80 -6.61 -1.30
N LEU A 164 -11.69 -7.35 -1.35
CA LEU A 164 -10.99 -7.84 -0.15
C LEU A 164 -10.31 -6.72 0.64
N SER A 165 -10.15 -5.54 0.03
CA SER A 165 -9.61 -4.35 0.68
C SER A 165 -10.69 -3.49 1.35
N LEU A 166 -11.98 -3.66 1.02
CA LEU A 166 -13.10 -2.88 1.59
C LEU A 166 -13.13 -2.81 3.12
N PRO A 167 -12.80 -3.86 3.89
CA PRO A 167 -12.83 -3.78 5.35
C PRO A 167 -11.91 -2.70 5.93
N GLY A 168 -10.81 -2.34 5.24
CA GLY A 168 -9.94 -1.25 5.68
C GLY A 168 -10.64 0.12 5.70
N CYS A 169 -11.73 0.31 4.97
CA CYS A 169 -12.46 1.59 4.91
C CYS A 169 -13.08 1.96 6.27
N VAL A 170 -13.29 0.99 7.14
CA VAL A 170 -13.89 1.17 8.47
C VAL A 170 -12.86 0.99 9.60
N VAL A 171 -11.56 1.04 9.30
CA VAL A 171 -10.50 0.83 10.30
C VAL A 171 -10.57 1.81 11.48
N VAL A 172 -11.09 3.03 11.25
CA VAL A 172 -11.28 4.07 12.27
C VAL A 172 -12.42 3.78 13.24
N VAL A 173 -13.26 2.79 12.96
CA VAL A 173 -14.47 2.48 13.76
C VAL A 173 -14.19 1.45 14.86
N PHE A 174 -13.19 0.58 14.66
CA PHE A 174 -12.95 -0.57 15.53
C PHE A 174 -11.60 -0.49 16.24
N ASN A 175 -11.64 -0.54 17.58
CA ASN A 175 -10.44 -0.56 18.43
C ASN A 175 -10.01 -1.99 18.81
N ASP A 176 -10.83 -3.00 18.52
CA ASP A 176 -10.52 -4.41 18.76
C ASP A 176 -11.29 -5.32 17.77
N GLY A 177 -10.88 -6.59 17.71
CA GLY A 177 -11.51 -7.61 16.89
C GLY A 177 -10.99 -7.65 15.45
N PRO A 178 -11.66 -8.42 14.57
CA PRO A 178 -11.11 -8.78 13.26
C PRO A 178 -11.07 -7.60 12.25
N LEU A 179 -11.75 -6.50 12.55
CA LEU A 179 -11.80 -5.27 11.75
C LEU A 179 -10.91 -4.13 12.29
N ALA A 180 -10.31 -4.29 13.48
CA ALA A 180 -9.31 -3.36 13.99
C ALA A 180 -8.04 -3.40 13.14
N TRP A 181 -7.17 -2.39 13.24
CA TRP A 181 -5.98 -2.29 12.37
C TRP A 181 -5.00 -3.45 12.49
N ASN A 182 -5.03 -4.23 13.57
CA ASN A 182 -4.22 -5.44 13.74
C ASN A 182 -5.00 -6.72 13.41
N GLY A 183 -6.24 -6.60 12.93
CA GLY A 183 -7.16 -7.70 12.64
C GLY A 183 -6.99 -8.33 11.26
N VAL A 184 -7.58 -9.52 11.09
CA VAL A 184 -7.49 -10.31 9.85
C VAL A 184 -8.01 -9.58 8.61
N PHE A 185 -9.11 -8.83 8.75
CA PHE A 185 -9.75 -8.16 7.62
C PHE A 185 -9.12 -6.80 7.28
N ALA A 186 -8.54 -6.09 8.25
CA ALA A 186 -7.94 -4.78 8.01
C ALA A 186 -6.47 -4.85 7.62
N PHE A 187 -5.71 -5.85 8.13
CA PHE A 187 -4.27 -5.94 7.91
C PHE A 187 -3.86 -7.14 7.07
N TYR A 188 -4.18 -8.35 7.52
CA TYR A 188 -3.62 -9.58 6.94
C TYR A 188 -4.16 -9.87 5.54
N ILE A 189 -5.48 -9.80 5.34
CA ILE A 189 -6.10 -10.04 4.03
C ILE A 189 -5.66 -8.96 3.02
N PRO A 190 -5.80 -7.65 3.30
CA PRO A 190 -5.34 -6.61 2.37
C PRO A 190 -3.83 -6.69 2.09
N GLY A 191 -3.02 -6.99 3.11
CA GLY A 191 -1.58 -7.19 2.96
C GLY A 191 -1.23 -8.34 2.02
N LEU A 192 -1.84 -9.52 2.21
CA LEU A 192 -1.63 -10.68 1.35
C LEU A 192 -2.07 -10.40 -0.09
N VAL A 193 -3.24 -9.80 -0.24
CA VAL A 193 -3.84 -9.49 -1.54
C VAL A 193 -3.01 -8.43 -2.29
N LEU A 194 -2.45 -7.44 -1.59
CA LEU A 194 -1.51 -6.47 -2.17
C LEU A 194 -0.25 -7.16 -2.70
N VAL A 195 0.31 -8.11 -1.95
CA VAL A 195 1.49 -8.88 -2.39
C VAL A 195 1.17 -9.68 -3.65
N ILE A 196 0.06 -10.43 -3.66
CA ILE A 196 -0.42 -11.18 -4.83
C ILE A 196 -0.61 -10.24 -6.03
N TRP A 197 -1.29 -9.12 -5.83
CA TRP A 197 -1.53 -8.13 -6.87
C TRP A 197 -0.23 -7.58 -7.44
N LEU A 198 0.75 -7.21 -6.61
CA LEU A 198 2.02 -6.65 -7.08
C LEU A 198 2.77 -7.62 -8.00
N PHE A 199 2.97 -8.87 -7.58
CA PHE A 199 3.65 -9.86 -8.41
C PHE A 199 2.89 -10.15 -9.71
N THR A 200 1.57 -10.25 -9.61
CA THR A 200 0.72 -10.56 -10.77
C THR A 200 0.70 -9.41 -11.77
N THR A 201 0.56 -8.17 -11.30
CA THR A 201 0.63 -6.94 -12.09
C THR A 201 1.98 -6.80 -12.76
N THR A 202 3.09 -7.06 -12.06
CA THR A 202 4.42 -7.09 -12.66
C THR A 202 4.49 -8.10 -13.81
N ALA A 203 4.02 -9.33 -13.60
CA ALA A 203 4.04 -10.36 -14.65
C ALA A 203 3.18 -9.98 -15.86
N VAL A 204 1.97 -9.46 -15.64
CA VAL A 204 1.06 -9.00 -16.71
C VAL A 204 1.68 -7.86 -17.51
N ILE A 205 2.22 -6.86 -16.83
CA ILE A 205 2.86 -5.71 -17.48
C ILE A 205 4.07 -6.15 -18.29
N LEU A 206 4.96 -6.97 -17.71
CA LEU A 206 6.14 -7.47 -18.42
C LEU A 206 5.75 -8.25 -19.67
N LYS A 207 4.75 -9.15 -19.57
CA LYS A 207 4.21 -9.87 -20.73
C LYS A 207 3.70 -8.91 -21.79
N SER A 208 2.93 -7.91 -21.40
CA SER A 208 2.35 -6.92 -22.31
C SER A 208 3.41 -6.06 -23.03
N ILE A 209 4.54 -5.76 -22.37
CA ILE A 209 5.66 -5.04 -22.96
C ILE A 209 6.43 -5.92 -23.94
N THR A 210 6.67 -7.19 -23.60
CA THR A 210 7.37 -8.13 -24.47
C THR A 210 6.62 -8.35 -25.78
N VAL A 211 5.29 -8.53 -25.71
CA VAL A 211 4.44 -8.69 -26.90
C VAL A 211 4.48 -7.42 -27.77
N GLU A 212 4.41 -6.24 -27.16
CA GLU A 212 4.51 -4.97 -27.90
C GLU A 212 5.84 -4.83 -28.65
N ARG A 213 6.96 -5.17 -28.01
CA ARG A 213 8.28 -5.12 -28.65
C ARG A 213 8.37 -6.05 -29.87
N ALA A 214 7.77 -7.23 -29.77
CA ALA A 214 7.75 -8.21 -30.87
C ALA A 214 6.90 -7.75 -32.07
N LEU A 215 5.94 -6.85 -31.87
CA LEU A 215 5.11 -6.29 -32.94
C LEU A 215 5.73 -5.03 -33.58
N SER A 216 6.67 -4.38 -32.90
CA SER A 216 7.34 -3.15 -33.36
C SER A 216 8.66 -3.35 -34.10
N GLY A 217 9.19 -4.58 -34.10
CA GLY A 217 10.43 -4.96 -34.79
C GLY A 217 10.14 -5.81 -36.01
#